data_AF-A0A8X8AKP2-F1
#
_entry.id   AF-A0A8X8AKP2-F1
#
_cell.length_a   1.000
_cell.length_b   1.000
_cell.length_c   1.000
_cell.angle_alpha   90.00
_cell.angle_beta   90.00
_cell.angle_gamma   90.00
#
_symmetry.space_group_name_H-M   'P 1'
#
loop_
_entity.id
_entity.type
_entity.pdbx_description
1 polymer ?
#
loop_
_entity_poly.entity_id
_entity_poly.type
_entity_poly.pdbx_seq_one_letter_code
_entity_poly.pdbx_strand_id
1 'polypeptide(L)'
;MNLLGTIYLIICTRLLVLIYLYICIPALVLFVVNVLEHPSTCRAIAPGVLDNGFQTMQHIMRMSRTWDSTMSMIPKGGDTIWGDLDWSPEEGYTPMKSKQRNTDTQKASQDGPESEISQTKRANYGRIISFGKDVAEALSSDIERIDFRDAVKGQSVANTSCRDVWTEYHDMGFGGIKAVAEYKVYTAESMVDLLRFVAPKMMERGSAHFSYGIADNLDDPKYQHYKYWSNPLETKLPNAPEMEIFSLYGVGVPTERAYVYKLSPSAECAIPFQIDTSADEQDEDSCLKGGVYSVDGDETVPVLSSGLMCAKVWRGKTRFNPSGSRTYIREYAHSPPANFLEGRGTQSGAHVDIMGNFALIEDVMRVAAGATGEELGGDQVYSDIFKWSEKVNLQL
;
A
#
# COMPACT_ATOMS: atom_id res chain seq x y z
N MET A 1 -24.43 7.51 -9.16
CA MET A 1 -24.41 6.02 -9.13
C MET A 1 -22.97 5.59 -9.03
N ASN A 2 -22.65 4.81 -7.99
CA ASN A 2 -21.36 4.22 -7.61
C ASN A 2 -20.25 5.18 -7.14
N LEU A 3 -20.49 5.85 -6.00
CA LEU A 3 -19.42 6.20 -5.05
C LEU A 3 -19.10 4.94 -4.23
N LEU A 4 -18.00 4.26 -4.55
CA LEU A 4 -17.27 3.46 -3.57
C LEU A 4 -16.58 4.45 -2.63
N GLY A 5 -16.83 4.56 -1.33
CA GLY A 5 -17.79 3.89 -0.47
C GLY A 5 -17.73 4.59 0.90
N THR A 6 -18.56 5.59 1.12
CA THR A 6 -18.87 6.09 2.46
C THR A 6 -20.11 5.35 2.92
N ILE A 7 -19.97 4.40 3.84
CA ILE A 7 -21.12 3.75 4.46
C ILE A 7 -21.52 4.66 5.63
N TYR A 8 -22.64 5.35 5.48
CA TYR A 8 -23.28 6.09 6.57
C TYR A 8 -24.09 5.10 7.40
N LEU A 9 -23.68 4.85 8.64
CA LEU A 9 -24.51 4.14 9.61
C LEU A 9 -25.05 5.19 10.58
N ILE A 10 -26.30 5.64 10.35
CA ILE A 10 -26.97 6.54 11.29
C ILE A 10 -27.61 5.67 12.37
N ILE A 11 -26.98 5.60 13.54
CA ILE A 11 -27.59 5.05 14.77
C ILE A 11 -27.66 6.21 15.76
N CYS A 12 -28.88 6.55 16.17
CA CYS A 12 -29.27 7.58 17.14
C CYS A 12 -28.20 8.60 17.60
N THR A 13 -28.42 9.87 17.25
CA THR A 13 -27.74 11.07 17.78
C THR A 13 -26.25 11.27 17.48
N ARG A 14 -25.50 10.28 16.95
CA ARG A 14 -24.14 10.46 16.44
C ARG A 14 -24.02 9.91 15.02
N LEU A 15 -23.40 10.66 14.12
CA LEU A 15 -23.16 10.22 12.75
C LEU A 15 -21.93 9.32 12.74
N LEU A 16 -22.11 8.00 12.65
CA LEU A 16 -21.01 7.08 12.37
C LEU A 16 -20.77 7.06 10.87
N VAL A 17 -19.67 7.70 10.46
CA VAL A 17 -19.21 7.67 9.06
C VAL A 17 -18.07 6.67 8.97
N LEU A 18 -18.31 5.54 8.32
CA LEU A 18 -17.24 4.63 7.91
C LEU A 18 -16.58 5.23 6.66
N ILE A 19 -15.40 5.80 6.84
CA ILE A 19 -14.61 6.38 5.76
C ILE A 19 -13.35 5.53 5.56
N TYR A 20 -13.22 4.94 4.38
CA TYR A 20 -11.98 4.30 3.94
C TYR A 20 -10.97 5.38 3.50
N LEU A 21 -10.17 5.90 4.44
CA LEU A 21 -9.12 6.91 4.19
C LEU A 21 -7.75 6.25 4.07
N TYR A 22 -7.58 5.37 3.08
CA TYR A 22 -6.27 4.80 2.79
C TYR A 22 -5.41 5.82 2.02
N ILE A 23 -4.17 6.00 2.48
CA ILE A 23 -3.17 6.80 1.79
C ILE A 23 -2.59 5.99 0.61
N CYS A 24 -2.60 4.66 0.69
CA CYS A 24 -2.18 3.72 -0.36
C CYS A 24 -2.76 2.31 -0.16
N ILE A 25 -2.92 1.55 -1.25
CA ILE A 25 -3.04 0.09 -1.23
C ILE A 25 -2.00 -0.48 -2.21
N PRO A 26 -0.80 -0.88 -1.76
CA PRO A 26 0.29 -1.35 -2.62
C PRO A 26 -0.10 -2.57 -3.46
N ALA A 27 -0.84 -3.53 -2.88
CA ALA A 27 -1.30 -4.75 -3.57
C ALA A 27 -2.16 -4.48 -4.82
N LEU A 28 -2.78 -3.29 -4.92
CA LEU A 28 -3.54 -2.86 -6.09
C LEU A 28 -2.79 -1.88 -7.00
N VAL A 29 -1.69 -1.28 -6.55
CA VAL A 29 -0.68 -0.70 -7.46
C VAL A 29 -0.20 -1.79 -8.43
N LEU A 30 -0.17 -3.04 -7.98
CA LEU A 30 0.06 -4.22 -8.81
C LEU A 30 -0.94 -4.38 -9.97
N PHE A 31 -2.18 -3.91 -9.87
CA PHE A 31 -3.17 -3.96 -10.96
C PHE A 31 -3.08 -2.77 -11.92
N VAL A 32 -2.53 -1.65 -11.44
CA VAL A 32 -2.42 -0.40 -12.20
C VAL A 32 -1.09 -0.35 -12.96
N VAL A 33 0.00 -0.84 -12.34
CA VAL A 33 1.36 -0.91 -12.89
C VAL A 33 1.68 -2.28 -13.51
N ASN A 34 1.16 -3.39 -12.95
CA ASN A 34 1.26 -4.75 -13.52
C ASN A 34 -0.12 -5.19 -14.08
N VAL A 35 -0.29 -5.95 -15.17
CA VAL A 35 0.62 -6.85 -15.88
C VAL A 35 0.88 -8.15 -15.10
N LEU A 36 -0.10 -9.05 -15.10
CA LEU A 36 0.01 -10.40 -14.56
C LEU A 36 0.00 -11.39 -15.73
N GLU A 37 1.05 -12.19 -15.87
CA GLU A 37 0.99 -13.45 -16.64
C GLU A 37 1.19 -14.68 -15.75
N HIS A 38 1.43 -14.54 -14.44
CA HIS A 38 1.80 -15.70 -13.62
C HIS A 38 0.68 -16.22 -12.69
N PRO A 39 0.35 -17.52 -12.75
CA PRO A 39 -0.72 -18.15 -11.97
C PRO A 39 -0.46 -18.22 -10.45
N SER A 40 0.75 -17.92 -9.98
CA SER A 40 1.13 -17.95 -8.56
C SER A 40 0.39 -16.88 -7.74
N THR A 41 0.27 -15.67 -8.29
CA THR A 41 -0.46 -14.56 -7.66
C THR A 41 -1.97 -14.77 -7.72
N CYS A 42 -2.47 -15.44 -8.78
CA CYS A 42 -3.87 -15.84 -8.88
C CYS A 42 -4.28 -16.86 -7.80
N ARG A 43 -3.37 -17.74 -7.37
CA ARG A 43 -3.65 -18.68 -6.25
C ARG A 43 -3.84 -17.97 -4.91
N ALA A 44 -3.18 -16.84 -4.70
CA ALA A 44 -3.33 -16.05 -3.46
C ALA A 44 -4.66 -15.29 -3.43
N ILE A 45 -5.10 -14.75 -4.58
CA ILE A 45 -6.27 -13.86 -4.66
C ILE A 45 -7.58 -14.63 -4.92
N ALA A 46 -7.54 -15.77 -5.61
CA ALA A 46 -8.72 -16.61 -5.87
C ALA A 46 -8.31 -18.08 -6.07
N PRO A 47 -8.31 -18.93 -5.02
CA PRO A 47 -7.79 -20.30 -5.06
C PRO A 47 -8.54 -21.29 -5.98
N GLY A 48 -9.45 -20.86 -6.85
CA GLY A 48 -10.37 -21.73 -7.60
C GLY A 48 -10.62 -21.38 -9.08
N VAL A 49 -9.91 -20.41 -9.68
CA VAL A 49 -10.15 -20.04 -11.08
C VAL A 49 -9.19 -20.80 -12.02
N LEU A 50 -9.77 -21.79 -12.69
CA LEU A 50 -9.22 -22.85 -13.56
C LEU A 50 -8.31 -22.42 -14.74
N ASP A 51 -7.63 -23.44 -15.28
CA ASP A 51 -6.64 -23.57 -16.39
C ASP A 51 -6.85 -22.79 -17.72
N ASN A 52 -7.83 -21.89 -17.82
CA ASN A 52 -8.02 -20.94 -18.94
C ASN A 52 -7.64 -19.48 -18.55
N GLY A 53 -6.78 -19.31 -17.54
CA GLY A 53 -6.59 -18.07 -16.79
C GLY A 53 -6.09 -16.83 -17.55
N PHE A 54 -5.34 -17.00 -18.65
CA PHE A 54 -4.68 -15.87 -19.34
C PHE A 54 -5.66 -14.89 -20.00
N GLN A 55 -6.65 -15.38 -20.75
CA GLN A 55 -7.63 -14.51 -21.42
C GLN A 55 -8.54 -13.78 -20.43
N THR A 56 -8.92 -14.46 -19.35
CA THR A 56 -9.71 -13.90 -18.25
C THR A 56 -8.93 -12.78 -17.55
N MET A 57 -7.64 -12.99 -17.32
CA MET A 57 -6.76 -12.04 -16.65
C MET A 57 -6.52 -10.77 -17.48
N GLN A 58 -6.36 -10.90 -18.80
CA GLN A 58 -6.27 -9.75 -19.71
C GLN A 58 -7.55 -8.89 -19.70
N HIS A 59 -8.73 -9.53 -19.65
CA HIS A 59 -10.00 -8.82 -19.53
C HIS A 59 -10.15 -8.12 -18.17
N ILE A 60 -9.74 -8.77 -17.07
CA ILE A 60 -9.73 -8.17 -15.73
C ILE A 60 -8.82 -6.94 -15.70
N MET A 61 -7.65 -6.99 -16.33
CA MET A 61 -6.77 -5.81 -16.43
C MET A 61 -7.40 -4.69 -17.23
N ARG A 62 -7.98 -4.99 -18.40
CA ARG A 62 -8.66 -3.97 -19.21
C ARG A 62 -9.78 -3.30 -18.41
N MET A 63 -10.59 -4.09 -17.70
CA MET A 63 -11.65 -3.57 -16.83
C MET A 63 -11.09 -2.70 -15.71
N SER A 64 -10.06 -3.17 -15.01
CA SER A 64 -9.44 -2.46 -13.89
C SER A 64 -8.87 -1.09 -14.32
N ARG A 65 -8.24 -1.03 -15.51
CA ARG A 65 -7.75 0.23 -16.10
C ARG A 65 -8.85 1.23 -16.47
N THR A 66 -10.10 0.78 -16.57
CA THR A 66 -11.27 1.65 -16.79
C THR A 66 -12.02 1.99 -15.50
N TRP A 67 -11.68 1.33 -14.38
CA TRP A 67 -12.22 1.64 -13.07
C TRP A 67 -11.40 2.72 -12.38
N ASP A 68 -11.83 3.97 -12.52
CA ASP A 68 -11.11 5.12 -11.94
C ASP A 68 -11.01 5.08 -10.43
N SER A 69 -11.85 4.30 -9.74
CA SER A 69 -11.69 4.05 -8.30
C SER A 69 -10.34 3.40 -7.95
N THR A 70 -9.71 2.66 -8.87
CA THR A 70 -8.36 2.11 -8.67
C THR A 70 -7.31 3.22 -8.51
N MET A 71 -7.56 4.40 -9.07
CA MET A 71 -6.69 5.57 -8.95
C MET A 71 -6.64 6.11 -7.52
N SER A 72 -7.63 5.79 -6.67
CA SER A 72 -7.62 6.15 -5.25
C SER A 72 -6.56 5.40 -4.42
N MET A 73 -6.02 4.31 -4.97
CA MET A 73 -5.12 3.37 -4.28
C MET A 73 -3.65 3.70 -4.49
N ILE A 74 -3.34 4.59 -5.43
CA ILE A 74 -1.98 5.11 -5.65
C ILE A 74 -1.51 5.82 -4.37
N PRO A 75 -0.24 5.61 -3.95
CA PRO A 75 0.33 6.26 -2.78
C PRO A 75 0.19 7.79 -2.86
N LYS A 76 -0.47 8.37 -1.86
CA LYS A 76 -0.53 9.81 -1.64
C LYS A 76 0.60 10.23 -0.72
N GLY A 77 1.08 11.46 -0.89
CA GLY A 77 2.14 12.04 -0.05
C GLY A 77 3.56 11.82 -0.55
N GLY A 78 3.73 11.08 -1.66
CA GLY A 78 5.03 10.89 -2.32
C GLY A 78 6.12 10.38 -1.37
N ASP A 79 7.36 10.79 -1.65
CA ASP A 79 8.55 10.30 -0.96
C ASP A 79 8.60 10.80 0.50
N THR A 80 7.87 11.87 0.84
CA THR A 80 7.74 12.38 2.22
C THR A 80 7.11 11.36 3.16
N ILE A 81 6.13 10.58 2.68
CA ILE A 81 5.44 9.57 3.49
C ILE A 81 6.04 8.19 3.28
N TRP A 82 6.28 7.82 2.03
CA TRP A 82 6.61 6.45 1.66
C TRP A 82 8.12 6.15 1.65
N GLY A 83 8.95 7.17 1.88
CA GLY A 83 10.39 7.05 1.79
C GLY A 83 10.92 7.26 0.38
N ASP A 84 12.24 7.32 0.28
CA ASP A 84 12.98 7.50 -0.97
C ASP A 84 13.90 6.29 -1.25
N LEU A 85 15.04 6.51 -1.92
CA LEU A 85 15.99 5.45 -2.22
C LEU A 85 16.72 4.88 -1.01
N ASP A 86 16.86 5.69 0.05
CA ASP A 86 17.77 5.46 1.18
C ASP A 86 17.06 5.32 2.52
N TRP A 87 15.81 5.81 2.63
CA TRP A 87 15.05 5.69 3.86
C TRP A 87 13.60 5.26 3.62
N SER A 88 13.01 4.66 4.64
CA SER A 88 11.56 4.42 4.75
C SER A 88 11.13 4.39 6.21
N PRO A 89 9.87 4.75 6.54
CA PRO A 89 9.38 4.69 7.92
C PRO A 89 9.55 3.30 8.55
N GLU A 90 9.28 2.26 7.76
CA GLU A 90 9.32 0.86 8.20
C GLU A 90 10.74 0.27 8.26
N GLU A 91 11.80 1.07 8.06
CA GLU A 91 13.18 0.57 8.13
C GLU A 91 13.46 -0.10 9.50
N GLY A 92 13.98 -1.32 9.44
CA GLY A 92 14.23 -2.18 10.60
C GLY A 92 13.04 -3.06 11.00
N TYR A 93 11.96 -3.08 10.21
CA TYR A 93 10.87 -4.03 10.39
C TYR A 93 11.37 -5.47 10.21
N THR A 94 11.01 -6.32 11.17
CA THR A 94 11.27 -7.77 11.15
C THR A 94 9.93 -8.50 11.32
N PRO A 95 9.61 -9.52 10.50
CA PRO A 95 8.34 -10.23 10.57
C PRO A 95 8.11 -10.87 11.96
N MET A 96 6.86 -10.90 12.41
CA MET A 96 6.49 -11.26 13.79
C MET A 96 6.94 -12.68 14.24
N LYS A 97 7.10 -13.63 13.31
CA LYS A 97 7.65 -14.98 13.59
C LYS A 97 9.07 -14.91 14.19
N SER A 98 9.87 -13.94 13.78
CA SER A 98 11.21 -13.70 14.33
C SER A 98 11.17 -13.10 15.75
N LYS A 99 10.19 -12.23 16.06
CA LYS A 99 10.01 -11.63 17.40
C LYS A 99 9.67 -12.69 18.45
N GLN A 100 8.87 -13.70 18.07
CA GLN A 100 8.48 -14.81 18.97
C GLN A 100 9.67 -15.75 19.27
N ARG A 101 10.47 -16.13 18.27
CA ARG A 101 11.71 -16.91 18.47
C ARG A 101 12.69 -16.22 19.41
N ASN A 102 12.91 -14.91 19.27
CA ASN A 102 13.83 -14.18 20.15
C ASN A 102 13.33 -14.10 21.59
N THR A 103 12.01 -14.02 21.80
CA THR A 103 11.42 -14.00 23.15
C THR A 103 11.51 -15.37 23.83
N ASP A 104 11.36 -16.46 23.06
CA ASP A 104 11.52 -17.83 23.57
C ASP A 104 12.98 -18.19 23.87
N THR A 105 13.93 -17.61 23.13
CA THR A 105 15.37 -17.85 23.33
C THR A 105 15.94 -17.01 24.47
N GLN A 106 15.31 -15.89 24.85
CA GLN A 106 15.73 -15.04 25.97
C GLN A 106 15.40 -15.58 27.37
N LYS A 107 14.87 -16.81 27.49
CA LYS A 107 14.70 -17.50 28.79
C LYS A 107 15.86 -18.43 29.18
N ALA A 108 16.97 -18.45 28.44
CA ALA A 108 18.18 -19.14 28.88
C ALA A 108 19.46 -18.42 28.43
N SER A 109 20.34 -18.17 29.42
CA SER A 109 21.79 -17.88 29.35
C SER A 109 22.21 -16.42 29.59
N GLN A 110 23.00 -16.25 30.65
CA GLN A 110 23.74 -15.06 31.05
C GLN A 110 24.99 -14.83 30.19
N ASP A 111 25.40 -13.56 30.10
CA ASP A 111 26.72 -12.97 29.84
C ASP A 111 27.68 -13.61 28.82
N GLY A 112 27.87 -12.90 27.70
CA GLY A 112 28.96 -13.06 26.73
C GLY A 112 28.95 -11.89 25.72
N PRO A 113 30.12 -11.46 25.18
CA PRO A 113 30.30 -10.13 24.61
C PRO A 113 29.50 -9.95 23.32
N GLU A 114 29.11 -8.71 23.04
CA GLU A 114 28.46 -8.22 21.82
C GLU A 114 29.00 -8.94 20.57
N SER A 115 28.32 -10.00 20.20
CA SER A 115 28.53 -10.74 18.96
C SER A 115 28.05 -9.84 17.84
N GLU A 116 28.99 -9.37 17.04
CA GLU A 116 28.83 -8.72 15.74
C GLU A 116 27.44 -8.94 15.15
N ILE A 117 26.65 -7.86 15.11
CA ILE A 117 25.39 -7.77 14.37
C ILE A 117 25.70 -8.28 12.96
N SER A 118 25.25 -9.49 12.66
CA SER A 118 25.20 -9.97 11.29
C SER A 118 24.49 -8.87 10.50
N GLN A 119 25.17 -8.33 9.49
CA GLN A 119 24.64 -7.31 8.59
C GLN A 119 23.40 -7.87 7.90
N THR A 120 22.27 -7.82 8.60
CA THR A 120 20.96 -8.14 8.07
C THR A 120 20.72 -7.08 7.02
N LYS A 121 20.82 -7.48 5.75
CA LYS A 121 20.57 -6.61 4.60
C LYS A 121 19.24 -5.91 4.84
N ARG A 122 19.27 -4.60 5.00
CA ARG A 122 18.06 -3.80 5.28
C ARG A 122 17.26 -3.69 4.00
N ALA A 123 15.97 -4.05 4.06
CA ALA A 123 15.06 -3.87 2.94
C ALA A 123 14.80 -2.37 2.71
N ASN A 124 15.00 -1.91 1.48
CA ASN A 124 14.78 -0.52 1.08
C ASN A 124 13.33 -0.30 0.65
N TYR A 125 12.39 -0.22 1.60
CA TYR A 125 10.96 -0.15 1.27
C TYR A 125 10.53 1.12 0.52
N GLY A 126 11.29 2.22 0.58
CA GLY A 126 11.00 3.43 -0.21
C GLY A 126 11.13 3.21 -1.73
N ARG A 127 11.83 2.15 -2.14
CA ARG A 127 11.94 1.67 -3.53
C ARG A 127 10.74 0.81 -3.90
N ILE A 128 9.57 1.45 -4.12
CA ILE A 128 8.30 0.76 -4.40
C ILE A 128 8.43 -0.22 -5.58
N ILE A 129 9.14 0.15 -6.64
CA ILE A 129 9.46 -0.74 -7.77
C ILE A 129 10.96 -0.72 -7.99
N SER A 130 11.58 -1.90 -8.08
CA SER A 130 12.98 -2.07 -8.45
C SER A 130 13.11 -3.07 -9.59
N PHE A 131 13.81 -2.73 -10.66
CA PHE A 131 14.11 -3.64 -11.76
C PHE A 131 15.39 -4.41 -11.44
N GLY A 132 15.24 -5.66 -10.96
CA GLY A 132 16.33 -6.53 -10.51
C GLY A 132 16.51 -6.56 -8.99
N LYS A 133 16.82 -7.75 -8.45
CA LYS A 133 17.07 -7.94 -7.01
C LYS A 133 18.36 -7.26 -6.57
N ASP A 134 19.38 -7.29 -7.42
CA ASP A 134 20.65 -6.58 -7.24
C ASP A 134 20.43 -5.07 -7.08
N VAL A 135 19.55 -4.49 -7.89
CA VAL A 135 19.17 -3.07 -7.80
C VAL A 135 18.39 -2.77 -6.52
N ALA A 136 17.48 -3.66 -6.11
CA ALA A 136 16.70 -3.48 -4.89
C ALA A 136 17.60 -3.43 -3.63
N GLU A 137 18.70 -4.20 -3.62
CA GLU A 137 19.65 -4.31 -2.51
C GLU A 137 20.86 -3.37 -2.62
N ALA A 138 21.14 -2.81 -3.80
CA ALA A 138 22.29 -1.95 -4.03
C ALA A 138 22.24 -0.66 -3.19
N LEU A 139 23.41 -0.09 -2.89
CA LEU A 139 23.51 1.26 -2.35
C LEU A 139 23.00 2.26 -3.40
N SER A 140 22.36 3.35 -2.97
CA SER A 140 21.84 4.36 -3.90
C SER A 140 22.93 4.97 -4.80
N SER A 141 24.16 5.07 -4.30
CA SER A 141 25.34 5.52 -5.06
C SER A 141 25.66 4.65 -6.29
N ASP A 142 25.28 3.38 -6.24
CA ASP A 142 25.65 2.38 -7.26
C ASP A 142 24.55 2.22 -8.32
N ILE A 143 23.41 2.90 -8.13
CA ILE A 143 22.24 2.82 -9.02
C ILE A 143 22.30 3.96 -10.02
N GLU A 144 22.88 3.68 -11.19
CA GLU A 144 22.79 4.58 -12.33
C GLU A 144 21.36 4.58 -12.88
N ARG A 145 20.67 5.72 -12.78
CA ARG A 145 19.29 5.91 -13.29
C ARG A 145 19.31 6.79 -14.54
N ILE A 146 18.68 6.33 -15.61
CA ILE A 146 18.48 7.12 -16.83
C ILE A 146 17.04 7.64 -16.83
N ASP A 147 16.85 8.96 -16.90
CA ASP A 147 15.50 9.55 -16.88
C ASP A 147 14.69 9.12 -18.11
N PHE A 148 13.47 8.65 -17.87
CA PHE A 148 12.54 8.13 -18.88
C PHE A 148 11.50 9.18 -19.31
N ARG A 149 11.35 10.30 -18.58
CA ARG A 149 10.25 11.27 -18.82
C ARG A 149 10.26 11.87 -20.22
N ASP A 150 11.45 12.14 -20.75
CA ASP A 150 11.65 12.68 -22.10
C ASP A 150 11.96 11.59 -23.15
N ALA A 151 11.88 10.31 -22.77
CA ALA A 151 12.20 9.21 -23.67
C ALA A 151 11.16 9.10 -24.80
N VAL A 152 11.65 8.92 -26.03
CA VAL A 152 10.78 8.62 -27.18
C VAL A 152 10.26 7.19 -27.01
N LYS A 153 8.96 7.05 -26.73
CA LYS A 153 8.29 5.75 -26.54
C LYS A 153 8.50 4.79 -27.72
N GLY A 154 8.70 5.32 -28.93
CA GLY A 154 8.69 4.55 -30.16
C GLY A 154 7.29 4.00 -30.47
N GLN A 155 7.13 3.39 -31.64
CA GLN A 155 5.90 2.69 -32.00
C GLN A 155 6.11 1.19 -31.83
N SER A 156 5.13 0.50 -31.25
CA SER A 156 5.10 -0.96 -31.31
C SER A 156 4.75 -1.40 -32.72
N VAL A 157 5.58 -2.23 -33.34
CA VAL A 157 5.26 -2.92 -34.58
C VAL A 157 4.45 -4.17 -34.22
N ALA A 158 3.31 -3.99 -33.54
CA ALA A 158 2.44 -5.10 -33.23
C ALA A 158 1.81 -5.59 -34.54
N ASN A 159 2.40 -6.64 -35.10
CA ASN A 159 1.84 -7.37 -36.20
C ASN A 159 0.44 -7.86 -35.78
N THR A 160 -0.53 -7.90 -36.70
CA THR A 160 -1.90 -8.44 -36.53
C THR A 160 -1.99 -9.90 -35.99
N SER A 161 -0.86 -10.47 -35.58
CA SER A 161 -0.63 -11.79 -35.01
C SER A 161 -0.66 -11.83 -33.48
N CYS A 162 -0.41 -10.74 -32.74
CA CYS A 162 -0.55 -10.79 -31.27
C CYS A 162 -2.06 -10.77 -30.95
N ARG A 163 -2.63 -11.89 -30.46
CA ARG A 163 -4.08 -12.08 -30.24
C ARG A 163 -4.56 -11.53 -28.89
N ASP A 164 -3.87 -10.52 -28.37
CA ASP A 164 -4.05 -10.06 -27.00
C ASP A 164 -4.90 -8.80 -26.91
N VAL A 165 -5.48 -8.58 -25.73
CA VAL A 165 -6.28 -7.40 -25.43
C VAL A 165 -5.40 -6.14 -25.50
N TRP A 166 -5.60 -5.31 -26.53
CA TRP A 166 -4.85 -4.07 -26.72
C TRP A 166 -5.03 -3.12 -25.53
N THR A 167 -3.93 -2.70 -24.92
CA THR A 167 -3.85 -1.71 -23.84
C THR A 167 -2.88 -0.60 -24.22
N GLU A 168 -2.90 0.52 -23.49
CA GLU A 168 -1.98 1.67 -23.73
C GLU A 168 -0.49 1.29 -23.71
N TYR A 169 -0.11 0.18 -23.05
CA TYR A 169 1.26 -0.36 -23.15
C TYR A 169 1.67 -0.75 -24.57
N HIS A 170 0.72 -1.24 -25.36
CA HIS A 170 0.98 -1.66 -26.74
C HIS A 170 1.23 -0.45 -27.65
N ASP A 171 0.90 0.77 -27.20
CA ASP A 171 1.27 2.00 -27.91
C ASP A 171 2.76 2.35 -27.68
N MET A 172 3.45 1.70 -26.72
CA MET A 172 4.87 1.89 -26.42
C MET A 172 5.73 0.86 -27.14
N GLY A 173 6.72 1.32 -27.90
CA GLY A 173 7.73 0.46 -28.53
C GLY A 173 8.86 0.07 -27.58
N PHE A 174 9.80 -0.74 -28.08
CA PHE A 174 10.96 -1.22 -27.32
C PHE A 174 11.79 -0.10 -26.68
N GLY A 175 11.90 1.06 -27.33
CA GLY A 175 12.59 2.23 -26.80
C GLY A 175 12.00 2.73 -25.47
N GLY A 176 10.67 2.83 -25.38
CA GLY A 176 9.99 3.22 -24.14
C GLY A 176 10.06 2.13 -23.06
N ILE A 177 9.93 0.86 -23.44
CA ILE A 177 10.09 -0.27 -22.51
C ILE A 177 11.48 -0.25 -21.88
N LYS A 178 12.51 -0.07 -22.70
CA LYS A 178 13.89 0.04 -22.23
C LYS A 178 14.07 1.25 -21.33
N ALA A 179 13.55 2.42 -21.70
CA ALA A 179 13.67 3.63 -20.88
C ALA A 179 13.09 3.45 -19.46
N VAL A 180 11.94 2.77 -19.34
CA VAL A 180 11.33 2.45 -18.04
C VAL A 180 12.23 1.52 -17.23
N ALA A 181 12.77 0.46 -17.83
CA ALA A 181 13.64 -0.47 -17.11
C ALA A 181 14.98 0.16 -16.70
N GLU A 182 15.55 1.05 -17.52
CA GLU A 182 16.83 1.73 -17.26
C GLU A 182 16.73 2.85 -16.20
N TYR A 183 15.51 3.27 -15.83
CA TYR A 183 15.32 4.12 -14.64
C TYR A 183 15.56 3.33 -13.34
N LYS A 184 15.50 1.99 -13.41
CA LYS A 184 15.83 1.00 -12.37
C LYS A 184 14.97 1.02 -11.12
N VAL A 185 14.74 2.16 -10.49
CA VAL A 185 14.04 2.28 -9.20
C VAL A 185 13.01 3.39 -9.22
N TYR A 186 11.79 3.07 -8.81
CA TYR A 186 10.69 4.02 -8.65
C TYR A 186 10.28 4.13 -7.17
N THR A 187 10.29 5.36 -6.68
CA THR A 187 9.73 5.80 -5.40
C THR A 187 8.24 6.13 -5.55
N ALA A 188 7.55 6.49 -4.46
CA ALA A 188 6.14 6.89 -4.52
C ALA A 188 5.88 8.05 -5.47
N GLU A 189 6.75 9.06 -5.50
CA GLU A 189 6.61 10.20 -6.39
C GLU A 189 6.85 9.82 -7.85
N SER A 190 7.99 9.17 -8.13
CA SER A 190 8.35 8.79 -9.51
C SER A 190 7.46 7.68 -10.09
N MET A 191 6.77 6.90 -9.26
CA MET A 191 5.77 5.93 -9.71
C MET A 191 4.56 6.61 -10.37
N VAL A 192 4.15 7.80 -9.92
CA VAL A 192 3.07 8.54 -10.58
C VAL A 192 3.51 9.00 -11.97
N ASP A 193 4.79 9.40 -12.12
CA ASP A 193 5.37 9.74 -13.41
C ASP A 193 5.48 8.52 -14.33
N LEU A 194 5.85 7.36 -13.79
CA LEU A 194 5.82 6.09 -14.51
C LEU A 194 4.44 5.83 -15.10
N LEU A 195 3.38 5.97 -14.29
CA LEU A 195 2.02 5.77 -14.74
C LEU A 195 1.59 6.78 -15.82
N ARG A 196 1.99 8.05 -15.70
CA ARG A 196 1.74 9.06 -16.74
C ARG A 196 2.44 8.71 -18.06
N PHE A 197 3.67 8.18 -17.96
CA PHE A 197 4.41 7.74 -19.13
C PHE A 197 3.78 6.49 -19.74
N VAL A 198 3.47 5.49 -18.93
CA VAL A 198 3.00 4.18 -19.41
C VAL A 198 1.53 4.18 -19.85
N ALA A 199 0.68 4.95 -19.16
CA ALA A 199 -0.78 4.92 -19.31
C ALA A 199 -1.38 6.34 -19.25
N PRO A 200 -1.02 7.22 -20.19
CA PRO A 200 -1.40 8.64 -20.14
C PRO A 200 -2.92 8.86 -20.14
N LYS A 201 -3.71 8.08 -20.90
CA LYS A 201 -5.17 8.28 -20.98
C LYS A 201 -5.86 7.84 -19.68
N MET A 202 -5.38 6.74 -19.10
CA MET A 202 -5.81 6.30 -17.77
C MET A 202 -5.51 7.37 -16.71
N MET A 203 -4.28 7.92 -16.72
CA MET A 203 -3.88 8.94 -15.76
C MET A 203 -4.61 10.27 -15.98
N GLU A 204 -4.90 10.66 -17.22
CA GLU A 204 -5.70 11.85 -17.54
C GLU A 204 -7.10 11.75 -16.92
N ARG A 205 -7.74 10.59 -17.08
CA ARG A 205 -9.08 10.32 -16.51
C ARG A 205 -9.04 10.26 -14.98
N GLY A 206 -8.06 9.55 -14.40
CA GLY A 206 -7.88 9.46 -12.95
C GLY A 206 -7.60 10.81 -12.29
N SER A 207 -6.72 11.62 -12.90
CA SER A 207 -6.30 12.93 -12.37
C SER A 207 -7.41 13.99 -12.40
N ALA A 208 -8.53 13.72 -13.10
CA ALA A 208 -9.73 14.55 -13.01
C ALA A 208 -10.43 14.42 -11.65
N HIS A 209 -10.26 13.28 -10.98
CA HIS A 209 -10.99 12.91 -9.76
C HIS A 209 -10.09 12.70 -8.53
N PHE A 210 -8.81 12.42 -8.72
CA PHE A 210 -7.89 12.09 -7.65
C PHE A 210 -6.64 12.96 -7.67
N SER A 211 -6.02 13.03 -6.50
CA SER A 211 -4.83 13.79 -6.22
C SER A 211 -3.94 12.98 -5.27
N TYR A 212 -2.63 13.20 -5.38
CA TYR A 212 -1.60 12.38 -4.73
C TYR A 212 -0.58 13.20 -3.94
N GLY A 213 -0.75 14.53 -3.93
CA GLY A 213 0.20 15.45 -3.33
C GLY A 213 -0.02 15.66 -1.84
N ILE A 214 0.71 16.63 -1.32
CA ILE A 214 0.55 17.22 0.01
C ILE A 214 0.25 18.69 -0.22
N ALA A 215 -0.73 19.24 0.49
CA ALA A 215 -1.00 20.66 0.40
C ALA A 215 0.10 21.48 1.07
N ASP A 216 0.66 22.45 0.35
CA ASP A 216 1.54 23.48 0.95
C ASP A 216 0.72 24.41 1.85
N ASN A 217 -0.40 24.90 1.33
CA ASN A 217 -1.33 25.75 2.04
C ASN A 217 -2.76 25.22 1.91
N LEU A 218 -3.28 24.62 2.97
CA LEU A 218 -4.63 24.04 2.99
C LEU A 218 -5.76 25.09 2.88
N ASP A 219 -5.46 26.39 2.98
CA ASP A 219 -6.43 27.48 2.75
C ASP A 219 -6.51 27.93 1.28
N ASP A 220 -5.69 27.35 0.40
CA ASP A 220 -5.75 27.62 -1.04
C ASP A 220 -7.13 27.22 -1.61
N PRO A 221 -7.88 28.14 -2.26
CA PRO A 221 -9.19 27.86 -2.83
C PRO A 221 -9.22 26.67 -3.80
N LYS A 222 -8.08 26.27 -4.39
CA LYS A 222 -8.03 25.10 -5.27
C LYS A 222 -8.50 23.82 -4.57
N TYR A 223 -8.27 23.68 -3.27
CA TYR A 223 -8.66 22.50 -2.48
C TYR A 223 -10.17 22.39 -2.25
N GLN A 224 -10.94 23.42 -2.61
CA GLN A 224 -12.41 23.31 -2.67
C GLN A 224 -12.89 22.45 -3.85
N HIS A 225 -12.04 22.20 -4.85
CA HIS A 225 -12.37 21.35 -5.97
C HIS A 225 -12.45 19.87 -5.55
N TYR A 226 -13.50 19.15 -5.98
CA TYR A 226 -13.82 17.79 -5.54
C TYR A 226 -12.70 16.76 -5.71
N LYS A 227 -11.77 17.00 -6.66
CA LYS A 227 -10.62 16.12 -6.92
C LYS A 227 -9.66 15.98 -5.72
N TYR A 228 -9.74 16.89 -4.75
CA TYR A 228 -8.89 16.92 -3.56
C TYR A 228 -9.55 16.32 -2.31
N TRP A 229 -10.87 16.15 -2.31
CA TRP A 229 -11.61 15.77 -1.10
C TRP A 229 -11.31 14.35 -0.60
N SER A 230 -10.90 13.46 -1.50
CA SER A 230 -10.48 12.10 -1.16
C SER A 230 -9.03 12.02 -0.67
N ASN A 231 -8.24 13.09 -0.81
CA ASN A 231 -6.87 13.14 -0.33
C ASN A 231 -6.83 13.82 1.06
N PRO A 232 -6.61 13.05 2.15
CA PRO A 232 -6.57 13.61 3.48
C PRO A 232 -5.34 14.50 3.76
N LEU A 233 -4.37 14.52 2.84
CA LEU A 233 -3.19 15.40 2.87
C LEU A 233 -3.41 16.71 2.12
N GLU A 234 -4.58 16.90 1.53
CA GLU A 234 -4.96 18.12 0.79
C GLU A 234 -6.29 18.71 1.26
N THR A 235 -6.92 18.11 2.27
CA THR A 235 -8.19 18.57 2.87
C THR A 235 -8.07 18.62 4.39
N LYS A 236 -8.73 19.60 5.01
CA LYS A 236 -8.81 19.74 6.47
C LYS A 236 -9.97 18.92 7.04
N LEU A 237 -9.81 18.41 8.25
CA LEU A 237 -10.95 17.93 9.03
C LEU A 237 -11.96 19.07 9.29
N PRO A 238 -13.26 18.75 9.37
CA PRO A 238 -14.31 19.74 9.60
C PRO A 238 -14.16 20.40 10.97
N ASN A 239 -14.77 21.58 11.13
CA ASN A 239 -14.76 22.27 12.41
C ASN A 239 -15.72 21.62 13.43
N ALA A 240 -15.32 20.50 14.01
CA ALA A 240 -16.13 19.68 14.91
C ALA A 240 -15.32 19.21 16.13
N PRO A 241 -15.15 20.05 17.17
CA PRO A 241 -14.31 19.73 18.33
C PRO A 241 -14.84 18.56 19.18
N GLU A 242 -16.15 18.31 19.17
CA GLU A 242 -16.79 17.19 19.87
C GLU A 242 -16.71 15.86 19.08
N MET A 243 -16.25 15.91 17.83
CA MET A 243 -16.09 14.72 16.99
C MET A 243 -14.90 13.88 17.46
N GLU A 244 -15.10 12.57 17.51
CA GLU A 244 -14.06 11.58 17.72
C GLU A 244 -13.88 10.77 16.44
N ILE A 245 -12.62 10.51 16.07
CA ILE A 245 -12.25 9.72 14.90
C ILE A 245 -11.58 8.44 15.40
N PHE A 246 -12.09 7.30 14.98
CA PHE A 246 -11.53 5.99 15.29
C PHE A 246 -10.93 5.39 14.02
N SER A 247 -9.63 5.09 14.05
CA SER A 247 -9.00 4.26 13.02
C SER A 247 -8.98 2.81 13.51
N LEU A 248 -9.79 1.98 12.88
CA LEU A 248 -9.99 0.57 13.22
C LEU A 248 -9.38 -0.29 12.09
N TYR A 249 -8.29 -1.01 12.34
CA TYR A 249 -7.63 -1.81 11.30
C TYR A 249 -6.87 -3.02 11.84
N GLY A 250 -6.63 -3.99 10.98
CA GLY A 250 -5.94 -5.23 11.31
C GLY A 250 -4.42 -5.08 11.23
N VAL A 251 -3.71 -5.87 12.04
CA VAL A 251 -2.23 -5.90 12.09
C VAL A 251 -1.71 -7.32 12.30
N GLY A 252 -0.42 -7.54 12.09
CA GLY A 252 0.22 -8.84 12.30
C GLY A 252 0.16 -9.77 11.08
N VAL A 253 -0.28 -9.28 9.92
CA VAL A 253 -0.28 -10.03 8.66
C VAL A 253 0.79 -9.44 7.72
N PRO A 254 1.65 -10.25 7.09
CA PRO A 254 2.56 -9.76 6.07
C PRO A 254 1.81 -9.10 4.91
N THR A 255 2.08 -7.82 4.66
CA THR A 255 1.41 -7.01 3.65
C THR A 255 2.39 -6.44 2.64
N GLU A 256 2.03 -6.47 1.37
CA GLU A 256 2.88 -5.99 0.27
C GLU A 256 3.24 -4.51 0.42
N ARG A 257 4.51 -4.16 0.13
CA ARG A 257 5.05 -2.81 0.30
C ARG A 257 5.89 -2.31 -0.87
N ALA A 258 6.67 -3.21 -1.47
CA ALA A 258 7.55 -2.92 -2.60
C ALA A 258 7.76 -4.19 -3.43
N TYR A 259 8.23 -4.03 -4.67
CA TYR A 259 8.26 -5.10 -5.65
C TYR A 259 9.55 -5.11 -6.47
N VAL A 260 10.04 -6.31 -6.76
CA VAL A 260 11.15 -6.56 -7.68
C VAL A 260 10.58 -7.00 -9.02
N TYR A 261 10.90 -6.27 -10.07
CA TYR A 261 10.46 -6.48 -11.44
C TYR A 261 11.61 -6.95 -12.33
N LYS A 262 11.25 -7.61 -13.43
CA LYS A 262 12.13 -7.95 -14.55
C LYS A 262 11.42 -7.66 -15.88
N LEU A 263 12.22 -7.52 -16.93
CA LEU A 263 11.71 -7.44 -18.29
C LEU A 263 11.27 -8.83 -18.78
N SER A 264 10.11 -8.87 -19.45
CA SER A 264 9.66 -10.07 -20.14
C SER A 264 10.53 -10.32 -21.39
N PRO A 265 10.98 -11.56 -21.65
CA PRO A 265 11.69 -11.92 -22.88
C PRO A 265 10.87 -11.68 -24.15
N SER A 266 9.53 -11.66 -24.02
CA SER A 266 8.57 -11.51 -25.12
C SER A 266 7.88 -10.13 -25.11
N ALA A 267 8.58 -9.08 -24.66
CA ALA A 267 8.05 -7.73 -24.46
C ALA A 267 7.37 -7.06 -25.67
N GLU A 268 7.47 -7.64 -26.87
CA GLU A 268 6.83 -7.13 -28.10
C GLU A 268 5.38 -7.59 -28.30
N CYS A 269 5.01 -8.79 -27.82
CA CYS A 269 3.61 -9.30 -27.86
C CYS A 269 3.03 -9.55 -26.47
N ALA A 270 3.87 -9.84 -25.47
CA ALA A 270 3.44 -10.02 -24.10
C ALA A 270 3.74 -8.74 -23.31
N ILE A 271 3.17 -8.69 -22.11
CA ILE A 271 3.25 -7.49 -21.33
C ILE A 271 4.68 -7.33 -20.74
N PRO A 272 5.33 -6.15 -20.89
CA PRO A 272 6.79 -6.05 -20.84
C PRO A 272 7.44 -6.12 -19.46
N PHE A 273 6.70 -5.81 -18.39
CA PHE A 273 7.22 -5.73 -17.02
C PHE A 273 6.55 -6.83 -16.18
N GLN A 274 7.31 -7.67 -15.50
CA GLN A 274 6.77 -8.78 -14.69
C GLN A 274 7.45 -8.81 -13.34
N ILE A 275 6.74 -9.23 -12.28
CA ILE A 275 7.37 -9.48 -10.97
C ILE A 275 8.41 -10.59 -11.14
N ASP A 276 9.61 -10.36 -10.62
CA ASP A 276 10.63 -11.39 -10.59
C ASP A 276 10.38 -12.36 -9.43
N THR A 277 9.59 -13.40 -9.70
CA THR A 277 9.32 -14.45 -8.71
C THR A 277 10.56 -15.25 -8.30
N SER A 278 11.68 -15.10 -9.00
CA SER A 278 12.96 -15.70 -8.61
C SER A 278 13.74 -14.87 -7.58
N ALA A 279 13.32 -13.62 -7.36
CA ALA A 279 13.85 -12.77 -6.31
C ALA A 279 13.27 -13.19 -4.95
N ASP A 280 13.84 -14.23 -4.38
CA ASP A 280 13.45 -14.77 -3.07
C ASP A 280 14.68 -14.80 -2.15
N GLU A 281 14.47 -14.64 -0.86
CA GLU A 281 15.48 -14.89 0.15
C GLU A 281 15.22 -16.25 0.80
N GLN A 282 16.29 -17.05 0.97
CA GLN A 282 16.15 -18.41 1.47
C GLN A 282 15.77 -18.49 2.95
N ASP A 283 15.80 -17.35 3.67
CA ASP A 283 15.40 -17.27 5.06
C ASP A 283 13.87 -17.20 5.17
N GLU A 284 13.27 -18.12 5.95
CA GLU A 284 11.83 -18.14 6.20
C GLU A 284 11.34 -16.84 6.87
N ASP A 285 12.23 -16.17 7.60
CA ASP A 285 11.96 -14.91 8.31
C ASP A 285 12.28 -13.67 7.46
N SER A 286 12.65 -13.84 6.18
CA SER A 286 12.86 -12.71 5.26
C SER A 286 11.56 -11.97 4.91
N CYS A 287 11.71 -10.65 4.73
CA CYS A 287 10.67 -9.77 4.20
C CYS A 287 10.49 -9.87 2.67
N LEU A 288 11.46 -10.43 1.93
CA LEU A 288 11.38 -10.58 0.47
C LEU A 288 10.99 -12.01 0.12
N LYS A 289 9.81 -12.19 -0.48
CA LYS A 289 9.33 -13.49 -0.98
C LYS A 289 8.76 -13.37 -2.38
N GLY A 290 9.28 -14.18 -3.31
CA GLY A 290 8.78 -14.22 -4.69
C GLY A 290 8.72 -12.86 -5.39
N GLY A 291 9.69 -11.98 -5.15
CA GLY A 291 9.76 -10.64 -5.72
C GLY A 291 8.91 -9.58 -5.02
N VAL A 292 8.32 -9.90 -3.85
CA VAL A 292 7.50 -8.98 -3.07
C VAL A 292 8.14 -8.74 -1.71
N TYR A 293 8.38 -7.47 -1.38
CA TYR A 293 8.75 -7.04 -0.05
C TYR A 293 7.49 -6.79 0.78
N SER A 294 7.42 -7.40 1.96
CA SER A 294 6.30 -7.24 2.88
C SER A 294 6.67 -6.48 4.16
N VAL A 295 5.69 -5.78 4.71
CA VAL A 295 5.70 -5.09 6.02
C VAL A 295 4.50 -5.52 6.87
N ASP A 296 4.33 -4.95 8.06
CA ASP A 296 3.15 -5.18 8.89
C ASP A 296 1.89 -4.54 8.28
N GLY A 297 0.77 -5.23 8.37
CA GLY A 297 -0.53 -4.75 7.90
C GLY A 297 -1.62 -5.81 8.01
N ASP A 298 -2.62 -5.69 7.14
CA ASP A 298 -3.80 -6.55 7.10
C ASP A 298 -3.86 -7.46 5.86
N GLU A 299 -2.72 -7.87 5.29
CA GLU A 299 -2.56 -8.55 3.98
C GLU A 299 -2.63 -7.61 2.76
N THR A 300 -3.45 -6.56 2.81
CA THR A 300 -3.72 -5.69 1.66
C THR A 300 -3.16 -4.29 1.82
N VAL A 301 -3.33 -3.71 3.01
CA VAL A 301 -3.01 -2.33 3.36
C VAL A 301 -1.94 -2.33 4.45
N PRO A 302 -0.77 -1.70 4.22
CA PRO A 302 0.26 -1.62 5.24
C PRO A 302 -0.20 -0.72 6.38
N VAL A 303 0.24 -1.01 7.60
CA VAL A 303 -0.12 -0.24 8.81
C VAL A 303 0.17 1.26 8.64
N LEU A 304 1.26 1.62 7.94
CA LEU A 304 1.57 3.02 7.65
C LEU A 304 0.40 3.74 6.93
N SER A 305 -0.25 3.08 5.97
CA SER A 305 -1.41 3.63 5.26
C SER A 305 -2.63 3.80 6.16
N SER A 306 -2.93 2.79 6.97
CA SER A 306 -4.13 2.74 7.82
C SER A 306 -4.02 3.62 9.08
N GLY A 307 -2.81 3.76 9.63
CA GLY A 307 -2.58 4.35 10.94
C GLY A 307 -2.03 5.78 10.92
N LEU A 308 -1.27 6.18 9.89
CA LEU A 308 -0.47 7.43 9.92
C LEU A 308 -1.31 8.68 10.20
N MET A 309 -2.51 8.77 9.60
CA MET A 309 -3.37 9.93 9.78
C MET A 309 -3.76 10.12 11.25
N CYS A 310 -4.23 9.07 11.92
CA CYS A 310 -4.64 9.16 13.32
C CYS A 310 -3.46 9.18 14.29
N ALA A 311 -2.32 8.58 13.90
CA ALA A 311 -1.12 8.50 14.73
C ALA A 311 -0.40 9.86 14.84
N LYS A 312 -0.37 10.62 13.73
CA LYS A 312 0.40 11.87 13.65
C LYS A 312 -0.34 13.03 13.00
N VAL A 313 -0.88 12.84 11.80
CA VAL A 313 -1.34 13.98 10.96
C VAL A 313 -2.55 14.69 11.54
N TRP A 314 -3.50 13.95 12.10
CA TRP A 314 -4.69 14.45 12.79
C TRP A 314 -4.57 14.40 14.30
N ARG A 315 -3.45 13.94 14.85
CA ARG A 315 -3.30 13.77 16.29
C ARG A 315 -3.16 15.14 16.95
N GLY A 316 -4.13 15.49 17.80
CA GLY A 316 -4.20 16.81 18.43
C GLY A 316 -4.54 17.92 17.44
N LYS A 317 -4.13 19.15 17.74
CA LYS A 317 -4.41 20.31 16.90
C LYS A 317 -3.29 20.52 15.89
N THR A 318 -3.59 20.25 14.61
CA THR A 318 -2.66 20.41 13.47
C THR A 318 -3.34 21.24 12.38
N ARG A 319 -2.60 21.60 11.32
CA ARG A 319 -3.13 22.25 10.12
C ARG A 319 -4.16 21.39 9.39
N PHE A 320 -4.07 20.06 9.54
CA PHE A 320 -5.03 19.09 9.00
C PHE A 320 -6.20 18.81 9.96
N ASN A 321 -6.01 19.03 11.26
CA ASN A 321 -7.05 18.93 12.30
C ASN A 321 -7.19 20.26 13.06
N PRO A 322 -7.77 21.30 12.43
CA PRO A 322 -7.81 22.65 13.00
C PRO A 322 -8.62 22.74 14.30
N SER A 323 -9.58 21.85 14.49
CA SER A 323 -10.44 21.82 15.69
C SER A 323 -9.91 20.94 16.80
N GLY A 324 -8.85 20.17 16.53
CA GLY A 324 -8.30 19.23 17.49
C GLY A 324 -9.29 18.12 17.87
N SER A 325 -10.09 17.64 16.90
CA SER A 325 -10.96 16.48 17.09
C SER A 325 -10.14 15.31 17.62
N ARG A 326 -10.66 14.58 18.61
CA ARG A 326 -9.91 13.49 19.24
C ARG A 326 -9.77 12.32 18.26
N THR A 327 -8.56 11.77 18.14
CA THR A 327 -8.28 10.61 17.29
C THR A 327 -7.88 9.43 18.17
N TYR A 328 -8.37 8.24 17.82
CA TYR A 328 -8.05 7.00 18.50
C TYR A 328 -7.64 5.94 17.47
N ILE A 329 -6.61 5.17 17.78
CA ILE A 329 -6.20 4.00 16.99
C ILE A 329 -6.61 2.74 17.74
N ARG A 330 -7.28 1.83 17.04
CA ARG A 330 -7.55 0.48 17.54
C ARG A 330 -7.14 -0.56 16.52
N GLU A 331 -6.07 -1.24 16.87
CA GLU A 331 -5.49 -2.32 16.08
C GLU A 331 -6.06 -3.66 16.53
N TYR A 332 -6.28 -4.55 15.56
CA TYR A 332 -6.76 -5.91 15.79
C TYR A 332 -5.68 -6.90 15.33
N ALA A 333 -4.94 -7.43 16.29
CA ALA A 333 -3.88 -8.40 16.03
C ALA A 333 -4.46 -9.67 15.41
N HIS A 334 -3.91 -10.07 14.26
CA HIS A 334 -4.37 -11.24 13.53
C HIS A 334 -4.08 -12.53 14.30
N SER A 335 -5.13 -13.31 14.54
CA SER A 335 -5.05 -14.68 15.03
C SER A 335 -5.77 -15.59 14.03
N PRO A 336 -5.07 -16.55 13.40
CA PRO A 336 -5.68 -17.45 12.44
C PRO A 336 -6.72 -18.37 13.12
N PRO A 337 -7.79 -18.77 12.41
CA PRO A 337 -8.80 -19.65 12.96
C PRO A 337 -8.19 -20.97 13.45
N ALA A 338 -8.64 -21.45 14.61
CA ALA A 338 -8.07 -22.65 15.23
C ALA A 338 -8.42 -23.93 14.43
N ASN A 339 -9.55 -23.91 13.71
CA ASN A 339 -10.05 -25.04 12.94
C ASN A 339 -10.78 -24.58 11.66
N PHE A 340 -10.80 -25.44 10.63
CA PHE A 340 -11.48 -25.19 9.34
C PHE A 340 -13.00 -24.90 9.47
N LEU A 341 -13.64 -25.38 10.55
CA LEU A 341 -15.08 -25.17 10.81
C LEU A 341 -15.41 -23.77 11.31
N GLU A 342 -14.41 -22.98 11.74
CA GLU A 342 -14.62 -21.62 12.27
C GLU A 342 -14.94 -20.60 11.16
N GLY A 343 -14.82 -20.98 9.89
CA GLY A 343 -15.12 -20.10 8.77
C GLY A 343 -14.15 -18.91 8.74
N ARG A 344 -14.69 -17.67 8.72
CA ARG A 344 -13.88 -16.46 8.85
C ARG A 344 -13.46 -16.32 10.32
N GLY A 345 -12.15 -16.36 10.59
CA GLY A 345 -11.63 -16.39 11.96
C GLY A 345 -12.16 -15.24 12.83
N THR A 346 -12.68 -15.59 14.01
CA THR A 346 -13.32 -14.65 14.96
C THR A 346 -12.35 -13.60 15.52
N GLN A 347 -11.06 -13.80 15.32
CA GLN A 347 -9.96 -12.92 15.70
C GLN A 347 -9.04 -12.60 14.51
N SER A 348 -9.53 -12.74 13.28
CA SER A 348 -8.74 -12.41 12.09
C SER A 348 -8.52 -10.90 11.99
N GLY A 349 -7.28 -10.50 11.74
CA GLY A 349 -6.88 -9.14 11.36
C GLY A 349 -6.63 -8.98 9.86
N ALA A 350 -7.00 -9.96 9.03
CA ALA A 350 -6.84 -9.84 7.57
C ALA A 350 -7.93 -8.95 6.96
N HIS A 351 -7.62 -8.24 5.87
CA HIS A 351 -8.39 -7.11 5.34
C HIS A 351 -9.90 -7.40 5.16
N VAL A 352 -10.24 -8.57 4.62
CA VAL A 352 -11.64 -8.98 4.38
C VAL A 352 -12.26 -9.66 5.60
N ASP A 353 -11.46 -10.45 6.31
CA ASP A 353 -11.93 -11.28 7.43
C ASP A 353 -12.07 -10.50 8.73
N ILE A 354 -11.48 -9.31 8.85
CA ILE A 354 -11.61 -8.42 10.00
C ILE A 354 -13.07 -8.04 10.28
N MET A 355 -13.94 -8.06 9.26
CA MET A 355 -15.38 -7.84 9.42
C MET A 355 -16.06 -8.92 10.30
N GLY A 356 -15.43 -10.09 10.47
CA GLY A 356 -15.85 -11.14 11.39
C GLY A 356 -15.16 -11.08 12.76
N ASN A 357 -14.26 -10.11 12.98
CA ASN A 357 -13.52 -9.98 14.23
C ASN A 357 -14.43 -9.49 15.37
N PHE A 358 -14.52 -10.26 16.44
CA PHE A 358 -15.44 -9.96 17.54
C PHE A 358 -15.10 -8.67 18.27
N ALA A 359 -13.81 -8.36 18.45
CA ALA A 359 -13.38 -7.13 19.09
C ALA A 359 -13.70 -5.90 18.22
N LEU A 360 -13.53 -6.01 16.89
CA LEU A 360 -13.93 -4.93 15.96
C LEU A 360 -15.44 -4.69 16.05
N ILE A 361 -16.23 -5.75 15.94
CA ILE A 361 -17.69 -5.66 15.98
C ILE A 361 -18.15 -5.07 17.32
N GLU A 362 -17.55 -5.49 18.43
CA GLU A 362 -17.82 -4.95 19.76
C GLU A 362 -17.52 -3.44 19.84
N ASP A 363 -16.34 -3.01 19.38
CA ASP A 363 -15.96 -1.60 19.38
C ASP A 363 -16.92 -0.75 18.52
N VAL A 364 -17.26 -1.23 17.31
CA VAL A 364 -18.24 -0.57 16.43
C VAL A 364 -19.61 -0.46 17.11
N MET A 365 -20.07 -1.53 17.77
CA MET A 365 -21.35 -1.52 18.49
C MET A 365 -21.32 -0.56 19.69
N ARG A 366 -20.22 -0.52 20.44
CA ARG A 366 -20.06 0.40 21.57
C ARG A 366 -20.06 1.86 21.11
N VAL A 367 -19.31 2.19 20.05
CA VAL A 367 -19.30 3.54 19.46
C VAL A 367 -20.69 3.92 18.94
N ALA A 368 -21.37 3.00 18.25
CA ALA A 368 -22.75 3.22 17.78
C ALA A 368 -23.76 3.39 18.92
N ALA A 369 -23.51 2.79 20.08
CA ALA A 369 -24.29 2.97 21.31
C ALA A 369 -23.95 4.27 22.06
N GLY A 370 -22.99 5.06 21.57
CA GLY A 370 -22.61 6.36 22.13
C GLY A 370 -21.39 6.35 23.04
N ALA A 371 -20.69 5.22 23.18
CA ALA A 371 -19.45 5.16 23.95
C ALA A 371 -18.36 6.06 23.33
N THR A 372 -17.63 6.74 24.20
CA THR A 372 -16.50 7.60 23.87
C THR A 372 -15.21 6.80 23.76
N GLY A 373 -14.20 7.36 23.10
CA GLY A 373 -12.91 6.66 22.97
C GLY A 373 -12.24 6.36 24.31
N GLU A 374 -12.47 7.18 25.33
CA GLU A 374 -12.01 6.91 26.70
C GLU A 374 -12.69 5.68 27.32
N GLU A 375 -14.00 5.49 27.09
CA GLU A 375 -14.76 4.33 27.55
C GLU A 375 -14.40 3.04 26.80
N LEU A 376 -13.90 3.16 25.55
CA LEU A 376 -13.31 2.05 24.79
C LEU A 376 -11.88 1.71 25.25
N GLY A 377 -11.31 2.47 26.18
CA GLY A 377 -9.94 2.25 26.69
C GLY A 377 -8.84 3.02 25.94
N GLY A 378 -9.21 3.95 25.05
CA GLY A 378 -8.27 4.79 24.31
C GLY A 378 -7.57 4.05 23.17
N ASP A 379 -6.31 4.42 22.93
CA ASP A 379 -5.49 3.81 21.89
C ASP A 379 -5.10 2.36 22.25
N GLN A 380 -5.33 1.44 21.33
CA GLN A 380 -4.85 0.06 21.38
C GLN A 380 -3.96 -0.20 20.17
N VAL A 381 -2.65 -0.27 20.39
CA VAL A 381 -1.63 -0.35 19.35
C VAL A 381 -0.67 -1.50 19.67
N TYR A 382 -0.51 -2.39 18.70
CA TYR A 382 0.43 -3.52 18.70
C TYR A 382 1.61 -3.29 17.75
N SER A 383 1.40 -2.50 16.70
CA SER A 383 2.39 -2.15 15.69
C SER A 383 3.34 -1.05 16.15
N ASP A 384 4.41 -0.82 15.37
CA ASP A 384 5.35 0.27 15.60
C ASP A 384 4.88 1.61 14.96
N ILE A 385 3.58 1.79 14.69
CA ILE A 385 3.04 2.93 13.92
C ILE A 385 3.44 4.31 14.49
N PHE A 386 3.45 4.49 15.81
CA PHE A 386 3.86 5.77 16.40
C PHE A 386 5.33 6.08 16.08
N LYS A 387 6.21 5.08 16.23
CA LYS A 387 7.64 5.17 15.88
C LYS A 387 7.83 5.42 14.38
N TRP A 388 7.08 4.74 13.52
CA TRP A 388 7.15 4.98 12.07
C TRP A 388 6.65 6.37 11.70
N SER A 389 5.57 6.83 12.33
CA SER A 389 5.02 8.16 12.09
C SER A 389 5.99 9.27 12.46
N GLU A 390 6.80 9.10 13.52
CA GLU A 390 7.81 10.09 13.92
C GLU A 390 8.86 10.33 12.82
N LYS A 391 9.25 9.29 12.08
CA LYS A 391 10.19 9.38 10.96
C LYS A 391 9.65 10.16 9.75
N VAL A 392 8.33 10.24 9.58
CA VAL A 392 7.70 10.96 8.47
C VAL A 392 7.82 12.48 8.71
N ASN A 393 8.67 13.16 7.94
CA ASN A 393 8.88 14.60 8.09
C ASN A 393 7.80 15.42 7.37
N LEU A 394 6.62 15.51 7.99
CA LEU A 394 5.49 16.30 7.49
C LEU A 394 5.30 17.55 8.36
N GLN A 395 5.20 18.72 7.73
CA GLN A 395 4.82 19.94 8.44
C GLN A 395 3.37 19.81 8.93
N LEU A 396 3.16 19.97 10.24
CA LEU A 396 1.85 19.87 10.91
C LEU A 396 1.28 21.22 11.30
#